data_AF-A0A953LVZ7-F1
#
_entry.id   AF-A0A953LVZ7-F1
#
_cell.length_a   1.000
_cell.length_b   1.000
_cell.length_c   1.000
_cell.angle_alpha   90.00
_cell.angle_beta   90.00
_cell.angle_gamma   90.00
#
_symmetry.space_group_name_H-M   'P 1'
#
loop_
_entity.id
_entity.type
_entity.pdbx_description
1 polymer ?
#
loop_
_entity_poly.entity_id
_entity_poly.type
_entity_poly.pdbx_seq_one_letter_code
_entity_poly.pdbx_strand_id
1 'polypeptide(L)'
;WSAQRMPLVEDRVRNRLGQLSRRLGDADWLDGAFSAGDLMMVSVLLRLKASGMLDDYPNLSAYVARGEARPAYKRAFDAQLAVNTGKQPTG
;
A
#
# COMPACT_ATOMS: atom_id res chain seq x y z
N TRP A 1 20.72 16.27 8.53
CA TRP A 1 20.68 16.54 7.07
C TRP A 1 19.38 16.07 6.41
N SER A 2 18.74 14.98 6.86
CA SER A 2 17.46 14.49 6.31
C SER A 2 16.23 15.34 6.68
N ALA A 3 16.14 15.86 7.90
CA ALA A 3 14.95 16.55 8.40
C ALA A 3 14.53 17.78 7.56
N GLN A 4 15.48 18.60 7.13
CA GLN A 4 15.21 19.79 6.31
C GLN A 4 14.70 19.46 4.90
N ARG A 5 14.96 18.24 4.40
CA ARG A 5 14.54 17.78 3.07
C ARG A 5 13.24 16.99 3.10
N MET A 6 12.79 16.59 4.30
CA MET A 6 11.62 15.74 4.45
C MET A 6 10.35 16.38 3.89
N PRO A 7 10.04 17.67 4.16
CA PRO A 7 8.84 18.30 3.60
C PRO A 7 8.77 18.24 2.06
N LEU A 8 9.90 18.47 1.37
CA LEU A 8 9.97 18.38 -0.09
C LEU A 8 9.72 16.95 -0.62
N VAL A 9 10.16 15.94 0.13
CA VAL A 9 9.90 14.53 -0.21
C VAL A 9 8.42 14.21 0.01
N GLU A 10 7.84 14.64 1.13
CA GLU A 10 6.42 14.46 1.44
C GLU A 10 5.54 15.12 0.37
N ASP A 11 5.84 16.35 -0.04
CA ASP A 11 5.12 17.05 -1.10
C ASP A 11 5.18 16.30 -2.43
N ARG A 12 6.35 15.72 -2.76
CA ARG A 12 6.50 14.90 -3.96
C ARG A 12 5.68 13.61 -3.88
N VAL A 13 5.63 12.97 -2.71
CA VAL A 13 4.79 11.78 -2.48
C VAL A 13 3.32 12.15 -2.63
N ARG A 14 2.88 13.23 -1.99
CA ARG A 14 1.50 13.76 -2.09
C ARG A 14 1.11 14.05 -3.54
N ASN A 15 2.00 14.66 -4.32
CA ASN A 15 1.77 14.88 -5.75
C ASN A 15 1.51 13.59 -6.53
N ARG A 16 2.25 12.50 -6.23
CA ARG A 16 2.03 11.19 -6.86
C ARG A 16 0.76 10.50 -6.36
N LEU A 17 0.46 10.59 -5.07
CA LEU A 17 -0.78 10.08 -4.51
C LEU A 17 -2.00 10.78 -5.12
N GLY A 18 -1.95 12.10 -5.31
CA GLY A 18 -3.02 12.84 -5.99
C GLY A 18 -3.22 12.41 -7.46
N GLN A 19 -2.15 12.10 -8.18
CA GLN A 19 -2.26 11.54 -9.54
C GLN A 19 -2.89 10.14 -9.53
N LEU A 20 -2.45 9.27 -8.62
CA LEU A 20 -2.98 7.92 -8.50
C LEU A 20 -4.45 7.92 -8.08
N SER A 21 -4.81 8.76 -7.10
CA SER A 21 -6.19 8.93 -6.62
C SER A 21 -7.12 9.38 -7.75
N ARG A 22 -6.69 10.34 -8.59
CA ARG A 22 -7.46 10.75 -9.78
C ARG A 22 -7.56 9.62 -10.82
N ARG A 23 -6.49 8.86 -11.03
CA ARG A 23 -6.48 7.75 -12.00
C ARG A 23 -7.39 6.60 -11.57
N LEU A 24 -7.44 6.32 -10.27
CA LEU A 24 -8.34 5.32 -9.71
C LEU A 24 -9.80 5.82 -9.76
N GLY A 25 -10.03 7.08 -9.41
CA GLY A 25 -11.38 7.64 -9.35
C GLY A 25 -12.29 6.82 -8.43
N ASP A 26 -13.44 6.43 -8.96
CA ASP A 26 -14.42 5.57 -8.30
C ASP A 26 -14.27 4.07 -8.67
N ALA A 27 -13.24 3.72 -9.44
CA ALA A 27 -13.02 2.33 -9.84
C ALA A 27 -12.52 1.48 -8.66
N ASP A 28 -12.89 0.20 -8.68
CA ASP A 28 -12.41 -0.75 -7.69
C ASP A 28 -10.92 -1.09 -7.86
N TRP A 29 -10.44 -1.13 -9.11
CA TRP A 29 -9.07 -1.49 -9.52
C TRP A 29 -8.59 -0.60 -10.66
N LEU A 30 -7.27 -0.58 -10.90
CA LEU A 30 -6.64 0.35 -11.84
C LEU A 30 -7.04 0.12 -13.30
N ASP A 31 -7.10 -1.13 -13.74
CA ASP A 31 -7.38 -1.50 -15.14
C ASP A 31 -8.60 -2.44 -15.25
N GLY A 32 -9.68 -2.08 -14.55
CA GLY A 32 -10.95 -2.80 -14.58
C GLY A 32 -10.98 -3.98 -13.60
N ALA A 33 -10.68 -5.18 -14.07
CA ALA A 33 -10.56 -6.33 -13.18
C ALA A 33 -9.23 -6.29 -12.40
N PHE A 34 -9.20 -6.92 -11.23
CA PHE A 34 -7.96 -7.04 -10.45
C PHE A 34 -6.83 -7.68 -11.28
N SER A 35 -5.66 -7.05 -11.24
CA SER A 35 -4.49 -7.42 -12.01
C SER A 35 -3.22 -7.51 -11.15
N ALA A 36 -2.12 -7.96 -11.76
CA ALA A 36 -0.80 -7.89 -11.14
C ALA A 36 -0.38 -6.44 -10.82
N GLY A 37 -0.83 -5.46 -11.62
CA GLY A 37 -0.59 -4.05 -11.35
C GLY A 37 -1.19 -3.61 -10.01
N ASP A 38 -2.39 -4.10 -9.70
CA ASP A 38 -3.04 -3.78 -8.44
C ASP A 38 -2.31 -4.39 -7.25
N LEU A 39 -1.88 -5.65 -7.38
CA LEU A 39 -1.06 -6.34 -6.37
C LEU A 39 0.19 -5.52 -6.03
N MET A 40 0.94 -5.12 -7.06
CA MET A 40 2.16 -4.32 -6.87
C MET A 40 1.86 -2.96 -6.23
N MET A 41 0.81 -2.28 -6.70
CA MET A 41 0.46 -0.96 -6.20
C MET A 41 0.00 -1.00 -4.74
N VAL A 42 -0.83 -1.97 -4.36
CA VAL A 42 -1.25 -2.16 -2.96
C VAL A 42 -0.03 -2.38 -2.07
N SER A 43 0.93 -3.23 -2.48
CA SER A 43 2.17 -3.43 -1.73
C SER A 43 3.01 -2.15 -1.58
N VAL A 44 3.05 -1.27 -2.59
CA VAL A 44 3.71 0.03 -2.50
C VAL A 44 3.01 0.94 -1.49
N LEU A 45 1.68 1.04 -1.56
CA LEU A 45 0.88 1.90 -0.68
C LEU A 45 0.90 1.42 0.77
N LEU A 46 0.96 0.12 1.03
CA LEU A 46 1.09 -0.44 2.39
C LEU A 46 2.30 0.12 3.15
N ARG A 47 3.40 0.45 2.45
CA ARG A 47 4.59 1.05 3.06
C ARG A 47 4.35 2.48 3.57
N LEU A 48 3.33 3.16 3.04
CA LEU A 48 2.92 4.51 3.44
C LEU A 48 1.88 4.49 4.57
N LYS A 49 1.35 3.32 4.95
CA LYS A 49 0.33 3.22 6.00
C LYS A 49 0.82 3.78 7.34
N ALA A 50 2.08 3.53 7.69
CA ALA A 50 2.68 4.03 8.94
C ALA A 50 2.95 5.55 8.96
N SER A 51 2.95 6.23 7.79
CA SER A 51 3.16 7.68 7.74
C SER A 51 1.87 8.49 7.87
N GLY A 52 0.69 7.87 7.86
CA GLY A 52 -0.60 8.55 7.86
C GLY A 52 -0.96 9.29 6.57
N MET A 53 -0.07 9.28 5.55
CA MET A 53 -0.30 10.04 4.31
C MET A 53 -1.50 9.55 3.49
N LEU A 54 -1.92 8.29 3.67
CA LEU A 54 -3.09 7.73 2.96
C LEU A 54 -4.41 8.21 3.54
N ASP A 55 -4.41 8.76 4.76
CA ASP A 55 -5.63 9.24 5.43
C ASP A 55 -6.23 10.45 4.69
N ASP A 56 -5.39 11.21 3.98
CA ASP A 56 -5.80 12.31 3.11
C ASP A 56 -6.42 11.86 1.77
N TYR A 57 -6.41 10.54 1.48
CA TYR A 57 -6.89 9.96 0.22
C TYR A 57 -7.85 8.77 0.49
N PRO A 58 -9.13 9.04 0.84
CA PRO A 58 -10.07 7.99 1.21
C PRO A 58 -10.25 6.89 0.16
N ASN A 59 -10.20 7.22 -1.13
CA ASN A 59 -10.32 6.23 -2.21
C ASN A 59 -9.09 5.31 -2.30
N LEU A 60 -7.88 5.81 -2.06
CA LEU A 60 -6.67 5.00 -1.99
C LEU A 60 -6.64 4.12 -0.73
N SER A 61 -7.11 4.66 0.40
CA SER A 61 -7.29 3.87 1.62
C SER A 61 -8.28 2.72 1.43
N ALA A 62 -9.42 2.98 0.78
CA ALA A 62 -10.39 1.94 0.42
C ALA A 62 -9.83 0.90 -0.56
N TYR A 63 -9.04 1.34 -1.53
CA TYR A 63 -8.35 0.48 -2.49
C TYR A 63 -7.35 -0.47 -1.81
N VAL A 64 -6.52 0.04 -0.89
CA VAL A 64 -5.61 -0.79 -0.09
C VAL A 64 -6.40 -1.78 0.77
N ALA A 65 -7.45 -1.33 1.46
CA ALA A 65 -8.29 -2.20 2.28
C ALA A 65 -8.95 -3.32 1.47
N ARG A 66 -9.41 -3.04 0.25
CA ARG A 66 -9.89 -4.07 -0.69
C ARG A 66 -8.80 -5.08 -1.02
N GLY A 67 -7.58 -4.63 -1.27
CA GLY A 67 -6.41 -5.49 -1.50
C GLY A 67 -6.12 -6.41 -0.30
N GLU A 68 -6.06 -5.85 0.91
CA GLU A 68 -5.84 -6.59 2.16
C GLU A 68 -6.96 -7.59 2.47
N ALA A 69 -8.21 -7.29 2.06
CA ALA A 69 -9.36 -8.16 2.29
C ALA A 69 -9.33 -9.45 1.46
N ARG A 70 -8.56 -9.50 0.37
CA ARG A 70 -8.50 -10.64 -0.56
C ARG A 70 -8.01 -11.90 0.17
N PRO A 71 -8.64 -13.08 -0.03
CA PRO A 71 -8.20 -14.32 0.60
C PRO A 71 -6.73 -14.68 0.32
N ALA A 72 -6.26 -14.42 -0.91
CA ALA A 72 -4.87 -14.66 -1.28
C ALA A 72 -3.88 -13.78 -0.50
N TYR A 73 -4.24 -12.52 -0.24
CA TYR A 73 -3.43 -11.62 0.58
C TYR A 73 -3.35 -12.11 2.02
N LYS A 74 -4.50 -12.44 2.63
CA LYS A 74 -4.56 -12.96 4.01
C LYS A 74 -3.69 -14.20 4.18
N ARG A 75 -3.82 -15.19 3.29
CA ARG A 75 -2.98 -16.40 3.31
C ARG A 75 -1.49 -16.09 3.19
N ALA A 76 -1.11 -15.17 2.29
CA ALA A 76 0.29 -14.78 2.12
C ALA A 76 0.82 -14.05 3.35
N PHE A 77 0.02 -13.17 3.95
CA PHE A 77 0.36 -12.45 5.17
C PHE A 77 0.53 -13.41 6.35
N ASP A 78 -0.40 -14.35 6.55
CA ASP A 78 -0.34 -15.35 7.62
C ASP A 78 0.94 -16.21 7.49
N ALA A 79 1.26 -16.64 6.26
CA ALA A 79 2.48 -17.41 6.00
C ALA A 79 3.75 -16.62 6.31
N GLN A 80 3.82 -15.34 5.89
CA GLN A 80 4.99 -14.50 6.17
C GLN A 80 5.08 -14.16 7.67
N LEU A 81 3.95 -13.92 8.32
CA LEU A 81 3.89 -13.63 9.75
C LEU A 81 4.43 -14.80 10.56
N ALA A 82 4.03 -16.03 10.23
CA ALA A 82 4.53 -17.24 10.88
C ALA A 82 6.06 -17.37 10.78
N VAL A 83 6.66 -16.96 9.66
CA VAL A 83 8.13 -16.92 9.50
C VAL A 83 8.76 -15.81 10.35
N ASN A 84 8.19 -14.60 10.35
CA ASN A 84 8.74 -13.47 11.10
C ASN A 84 8.60 -13.60 12.62
N THR A 85 7.55 -14.25 13.11
CA THR A 85 7.30 -14.46 14.55
C THR A 85 7.76 -15.84 15.04
N GLY A 86 8.02 -16.77 14.13
CA GLY A 86 8.59 -18.08 14.44
C GLY A 86 10.08 -17.97 14.80
N LYS A 87 10.54 -18.79 15.76
CA LYS A 87 11.97 -18.92 16.06
C LYS A 87 12.68 -19.47 14.82
N GLN A 88 13.80 -18.85 14.40
CA GLN A 88 14.62 -19.37 13.30
C GLN A 88 14.91 -20.87 13.53
N PRO A 89 14.85 -21.73 12.48
CA PRO A 89 15.37 -23.08 12.61
C PRO A 89 16.84 -22.95 12.98
N THR A 90 17.21 -23.45 14.16
CA THR A 90 18.60 -23.69 14.51
C THR A 90 19.14 -24.65 13.45
N GLY A 91 20.01 -24.13 12.58
CA GLY A 91 20.89 -24.96 11.77
C GLY A 91 21.83 -25.78 12.64
#